data_AF-A0A6G6Y4Z6-F1
#
_entry.id   AF-A0A6G6Y4Z6-F1
#
_cell.length_a   1.000
_cell.length_b   1.000
_cell.length_c   1.000
_cell.angle_alpha   90.00
_cell.angle_beta   90.00
_cell.angle_gamma   90.00
#
_symmetry.space_group_name_H-M   'P 1'
#
loop_
_entity.id
_entity.type
_entity.pdbx_description
1 polymer ?
#
loop_
_entity_poly.entity_id
_entity_poly.type
_entity_poly.pdbx_seq_one_letter_code
_entity_poly.pdbx_strand_id
1 'polypeptide(L)'
;MDDSATSAGSGVMAACARSAAADIGFAAHRPIDAGEPLAEGGGRFVAAPHALTSWAIAAGPGRVCIYARADRLPRGGVGERARQLHAQGLIRLRGQRRTDGGLLEYLAERTGLSFAAAKAVPDEAGLSPDGRMLLDLLVALADAGERCPCDRALSAMLGFKHGHRAGTLMSELRTRGLIETRSLAASAPGAMPEKLRVVRIRETGAETWAPEGCER
;
A
#
# COMPACT_ATOMS: atom_id res chain seq x y z
N MET A 1 40.31 16.00 75.34
CA MET A 1 39.24 15.18 74.77
C MET A 1 38.79 15.89 73.50
N ASP A 2 39.66 16.02 72.49
CA ASP A 2 40.15 14.94 71.61
C ASP A 2 38.94 14.18 71.06
N ASP A 3 38.61 14.20 69.76
CA ASP A 3 39.52 13.86 68.68
C ASP A 3 39.14 14.44 67.33
N SER A 4 40.19 14.60 66.53
CA SER A 4 40.19 14.99 65.13
C SER A 4 39.83 13.78 64.24
N ALA A 5 39.14 14.02 63.13
CA ALA A 5 39.16 13.09 61.99
C ALA A 5 39.18 13.85 60.67
N THR A 6 40.42 14.09 60.22
CA THR A 6 40.85 14.50 58.89
C THR A 6 40.52 13.39 57.88
N SER A 7 39.98 13.76 56.71
CA SER A 7 39.99 12.92 55.52
C SER A 7 40.30 13.78 54.30
N ALA A 8 41.42 13.47 53.67
CA ALA A 8 41.96 14.07 52.47
C ALA A 8 41.91 13.04 51.32
N GLY A 9 41.68 13.51 50.10
CA GLY A 9 41.84 12.77 48.84
C GLY A 9 41.27 13.61 47.70
N SER A 10 42.06 14.41 46.97
CA SER A 10 43.14 14.12 46.01
C SER A 10 42.64 13.69 44.61
N GLY A 11 43.01 14.49 43.60
CA GLY A 11 43.02 14.18 42.16
C GLY A 11 41.77 14.65 41.40
N VAL A 12 41.82 15.29 40.22
CA VAL A 12 42.87 15.51 39.22
C VAL A 12 42.45 16.72 38.36
N MET A 13 43.42 17.50 37.89
CA MET A 13 43.24 18.58 36.90
C MET A 13 42.84 18.08 35.50
N ALA A 14 41.98 18.83 34.80
CA ALA A 14 42.01 19.05 33.34
C ALA A 14 41.12 20.29 33.05
N ALA A 15 41.65 21.49 32.87
CA ALA A 15 42.31 22.02 31.66
C ALA A 15 41.40 22.04 30.41
N CYS A 16 40.98 23.27 30.06
CA CYS A 16 40.86 23.86 28.72
C CYS A 16 40.16 23.10 27.57
N ALA A 17 39.04 23.64 27.10
CA ALA A 17 38.82 24.10 25.71
C ALA A 17 37.39 24.70 25.60
N ARG A 18 37.22 26.02 25.69
CA ARG A 18 36.94 26.93 24.55
C ARG A 18 36.13 26.31 23.39
N SER A 19 34.87 26.75 23.34
CA SER A 19 34.18 27.34 22.19
C SER A 19 34.72 26.99 20.79
N ALA A 20 33.92 26.24 20.03
CA ALA A 20 33.81 26.42 18.59
C ALA A 20 32.33 26.39 18.24
N ALA A 21 31.80 27.57 17.90
CA ALA A 21 30.61 27.71 17.11
C ALA A 21 30.82 26.88 15.83
N ALA A 22 30.08 25.80 15.68
CA ALA A 22 30.04 25.09 14.42
C ALA A 22 29.35 26.00 13.42
N ASP A 23 30.14 26.42 12.42
CA ASP A 23 29.74 27.08 11.21
C ASP A 23 28.33 26.68 10.76
N ILE A 24 27.45 27.69 10.68
CA ILE A 24 26.34 27.66 9.72
C ILE A 24 27.00 27.81 8.35
N GLY A 25 27.63 26.72 7.90
CA GLY A 25 28.02 26.56 6.53
C GLY A 25 26.74 26.58 5.73
N PHE A 26 26.55 27.66 4.97
CA PHE A 26 25.63 27.68 3.84
C PHE A 26 25.99 26.47 2.97
N ALA A 27 25.23 25.39 3.16
CA ALA A 27 25.38 24.17 2.40
C ALA A 27 25.15 24.56 0.94
N ALA A 28 26.27 24.65 0.20
CA ALA A 28 26.30 24.87 -1.22
C ALA A 28 25.20 24.04 -1.88
N HIS A 29 24.43 24.68 -2.77
CA HIS A 29 23.43 24.08 -3.65
C HIS A 29 23.85 22.66 -4.03
N ARG A 30 23.39 21.66 -3.27
CA ARG A 30 23.50 20.27 -3.70
C ARG A 30 22.60 20.18 -4.94
N PRO A 31 23.09 19.64 -6.06
CA PRO A 31 22.23 19.33 -7.18
C PRO A 31 21.01 18.58 -6.65
N ILE A 32 19.82 19.01 -7.06
CA ILE A 32 18.52 18.49 -6.61
C ILE A 32 18.40 16.96 -6.83
N ASP A 33 19.31 16.36 -7.60
CA ASP A 33 19.38 14.94 -7.93
C ASP A 33 20.27 14.08 -7.01
N ALA A 34 20.86 14.64 -5.96
CA ALA A 34 21.62 13.87 -4.97
C ALA A 34 20.67 13.09 -4.06
N GLY A 35 20.18 11.94 -4.53
CA GLY A 35 19.36 11.03 -3.73
C GLY A 35 20.06 10.63 -2.44
N GLU A 36 19.37 10.80 -1.30
CA GLU A 36 19.89 10.46 0.02
C GLU A 36 19.67 8.96 0.28
N PRO A 37 20.73 8.17 0.52
CA PRO A 37 20.53 6.76 0.82
C PRO A 37 19.84 6.60 2.17
N LEU A 38 18.83 5.73 2.24
CA LEU A 38 18.13 5.44 3.49
C LEU A 38 19.01 4.64 4.49
N ALA A 39 20.19 4.19 4.06
CA ALA A 39 21.19 3.55 4.89
C ALA A 39 22.54 4.24 4.68
N GLU A 40 23.28 4.45 5.76
CA GLU A 40 24.63 5.01 5.72
C GLU A 40 25.60 3.95 5.15
N GLY A 41 25.83 3.94 3.84
CA GLY A 41 26.77 2.99 3.23
C GLY A 41 26.94 3.08 1.71
N GLY A 42 28.19 2.91 1.25
CA GLY A 42 28.56 2.82 -0.17
C GLY A 42 28.32 1.45 -0.83
N GLY A 43 27.92 0.43 -0.05
CA GLY A 43 27.76 -0.95 -0.51
C GLY A 43 26.33 -1.35 -0.87
N ARG A 44 26.12 -2.66 -1.04
CA ARG A 44 24.80 -3.27 -1.22
C ARG A 44 23.95 -3.08 0.02
N PHE A 45 22.73 -2.57 -0.16
CA PHE A 45 21.77 -2.46 0.93
C PHE A 45 20.33 -2.54 0.41
N VAL A 46 19.41 -2.91 1.28
CA VAL A 46 17.98 -2.88 1.03
C VAL A 46 17.33 -2.31 2.28
N ALA A 47 16.68 -1.15 2.18
CA ALA A 47 16.01 -0.56 3.32
C ALA A 47 14.83 -1.44 3.78
N ALA A 48 14.46 -1.34 5.06
CA ALA A 48 13.26 -1.97 5.54
C ALA A 48 12.01 -1.28 4.93
N PRO A 49 10.89 -2.01 4.70
CA PRO A 49 9.68 -1.42 4.12
C PRO A 49 9.12 -0.24 4.91
N HIS A 50 9.15 -0.32 6.24
CA HIS A 50 8.68 0.75 7.11
C HIS A 50 9.58 1.99 7.02
N ALA A 51 10.89 1.83 6.80
CA ALA A 51 11.82 2.96 6.67
C ALA A 51 11.48 3.85 5.47
N LEU A 52 11.11 3.26 4.33
CA LEU A 52 10.64 4.01 3.16
C LEU A 52 9.34 4.78 3.45
N THR A 53 8.45 4.19 4.26
CA THR A 53 7.21 4.85 4.68
C THR A 53 7.50 6.04 5.59
N SER A 54 8.32 5.84 6.61
CA SER A 54 8.72 6.91 7.54
C SER A 54 9.43 8.05 6.82
N TRP A 55 10.32 7.73 5.87
CA TRP A 55 10.92 8.73 5.00
C TRP A 55 9.86 9.50 4.20
N ALA A 56 8.91 8.81 3.55
CA ALA A 56 7.89 9.49 2.77
C ALA A 56 7.00 10.40 3.62
N ILE A 57 6.75 10.05 4.89
CA ILE A 57 6.01 10.89 5.84
C ILE A 57 6.80 12.16 6.18
N ALA A 58 8.09 12.03 6.48
CA ALA A 58 8.93 13.13 6.94
C ALA A 58 9.48 14.02 5.80
N ALA A 59 9.65 13.47 4.61
CA ALA A 59 10.27 14.16 3.49
C ALA A 59 9.36 15.24 2.89
N GLY A 60 9.96 16.38 2.56
CA GLY A 60 9.31 17.42 1.76
C GLY A 60 9.11 17.00 0.29
N PRO A 61 8.19 17.66 -0.45
CA PRO A 61 7.98 17.40 -1.87
C PRO A 61 9.26 17.56 -2.70
N GLY A 62 9.45 16.72 -3.72
CA GLY A 62 10.60 16.73 -4.63
C GLY A 62 11.87 16.09 -4.06
N ARG A 63 11.90 15.70 -2.78
CA ARG A 63 13.05 15.00 -2.19
C ARG A 63 13.20 13.62 -2.78
N VAL A 64 14.44 13.21 -3.05
CA VAL A 64 14.78 11.88 -3.59
C VAL A 64 15.51 11.06 -2.54
N CYS A 65 15.12 9.80 -2.37
CA CYS A 65 15.87 8.82 -1.60
C CYS A 65 16.28 7.61 -2.44
N ILE A 66 17.38 6.97 -2.04
CA ILE A 66 17.77 5.64 -2.53
C ILE A 66 17.31 4.64 -1.48
N TYR A 67 16.30 3.82 -1.81
CA TYR A 67 15.74 2.85 -0.87
C TYR A 67 16.37 1.46 -0.97
N ALA A 68 17.11 1.20 -2.05
CA ALA A 68 17.91 0.00 -2.19
C ALA A 68 19.08 0.23 -3.16
N ARG A 69 20.19 -0.45 -2.90
CA ARG A 69 21.29 -0.66 -3.83
C ARG A 69 21.57 -2.16 -3.93
N ALA A 70 21.18 -2.79 -5.04
CA ALA A 70 21.33 -4.25 -5.25
C ALA A 70 21.23 -4.60 -6.74
N ASP A 71 21.71 -5.78 -7.13
CA ASP A 71 21.55 -6.28 -8.52
C ASP A 71 20.08 -6.53 -8.87
N ARG A 72 19.31 -7.01 -7.89
CA ARG A 72 17.89 -7.27 -8.00
C ARG A 72 17.22 -7.07 -6.65
N LEU A 73 16.03 -6.45 -6.66
CA LEU A 73 15.20 -6.37 -5.47
C LEU A 73 14.63 -7.75 -5.11
N PRO A 74 14.61 -8.13 -3.81
CA PRO A 74 13.91 -9.32 -3.37
C PRO A 74 12.41 -9.23 -3.71
N ARG A 75 11.77 -10.39 -3.89
CA ARG A 75 10.30 -10.44 -3.97
C ARG A 75 9.73 -10.08 -2.60
N GLY A 76 8.69 -9.25 -2.59
CA GLY A 76 8.18 -8.64 -1.36
C GLY A 76 9.08 -7.54 -0.80
N GLY A 77 8.69 -6.99 0.36
CA GLY A 77 9.51 -6.03 1.10
C GLY A 77 9.49 -4.61 0.50
N VAL A 78 10.64 -3.93 0.50
CA VAL A 78 10.70 -2.48 0.21
C VAL A 78 10.31 -2.15 -1.23
N GLY A 79 10.60 -3.04 -2.18
CA GLY A 79 10.20 -2.83 -3.58
C GLY A 79 8.68 -2.86 -3.77
N GLU A 80 8.00 -3.75 -3.04
CA GLU A 80 6.54 -3.79 -3.03
C GLU A 80 5.96 -2.58 -2.32
N ARG A 81 6.53 -2.22 -1.17
CA ARG A 81 6.11 -1.02 -0.45
C ARG A 81 6.28 0.25 -1.30
N ALA A 82 7.36 0.35 -2.07
CA ALA A 82 7.59 1.43 -3.00
C ALA A 82 6.50 1.47 -4.10
N ARG A 83 6.12 0.31 -4.65
CA ARG A 83 4.99 0.22 -5.60
C ARG A 83 3.67 0.63 -4.99
N GLN A 84 3.38 0.22 -3.75
CA GLN A 84 2.18 0.65 -3.02
C GLN A 84 2.15 2.17 -2.86
N LEU A 85 3.20 2.77 -2.28
CA LEU A 85 3.30 4.22 -2.10
C LEU A 85 3.22 4.98 -3.44
N HIS A 86 3.73 4.38 -4.52
CA HIS A 86 3.60 4.93 -5.86
C HIS A 86 2.17 4.89 -6.37
N ALA A 87 1.45 3.77 -6.19
CA ALA A 87 0.04 3.64 -6.53
C ALA A 87 -0.84 4.62 -5.72
N GLN A 88 -0.47 4.91 -4.46
CA GLN A 88 -1.10 5.95 -3.63
C GLN A 88 -0.86 7.37 -4.15
N GLY A 89 0.10 7.55 -5.07
CA GLY A 89 0.55 8.86 -5.55
C GLY A 89 1.43 9.62 -4.56
N LEU A 90 1.93 8.96 -3.50
CA LEU A 90 2.75 9.58 -2.46
C LEU A 90 4.22 9.70 -2.89
N ILE A 91 4.68 8.77 -3.73
CA ILE A 91 6.01 8.81 -4.32
C ILE A 91 5.97 8.59 -5.83
N ARG A 92 6.99 9.05 -6.53
CA ARG A 92 7.30 8.69 -7.92
C ARG A 92 8.51 7.78 -7.94
N LEU A 93 8.39 6.64 -8.61
CA LEU A 93 9.54 5.77 -8.86
C LEU A 93 10.37 6.41 -9.99
N ARG A 94 11.65 6.64 -9.72
CA ARG A 94 12.59 7.13 -10.73
C ARG A 94 13.28 5.95 -11.41
N GLY A 95 13.88 6.21 -12.58
CA GLY A 95 14.68 5.21 -13.29
C GLY A 95 15.82 4.67 -12.42
N GLN A 96 16.19 3.41 -12.63
CA GLN A 96 17.31 2.79 -11.93
C GLN A 96 18.62 3.43 -12.40
N ARG A 97 19.52 3.72 -11.46
CA ARG A 97 20.86 4.25 -11.76
C ARG A 97 21.91 3.17 -11.46
N ARG A 98 22.85 2.94 -12.36
CA ARG A 98 24.01 2.07 -12.06
C ARG A 98 25.04 2.84 -11.24
N THR A 99 25.63 2.16 -10.27
CA THR A 99 26.79 2.65 -9.51
C THR A 99 28.09 2.15 -10.12
N ASP A 100 29.20 2.78 -9.75
CA ASP A 100 30.54 2.39 -10.19
C ASP A 100 30.89 0.95 -9.77
N GLY A 101 30.27 0.43 -8.70
CA GLY A 101 30.39 -0.96 -8.26
C GLY A 101 29.48 -1.97 -8.98
N GLY A 102 28.80 -1.57 -10.07
CA GLY A 102 27.93 -2.43 -10.87
C GLY A 102 26.52 -2.67 -10.31
N LEU A 103 26.26 -2.24 -9.08
CA LEU A 103 24.94 -2.37 -8.44
C LEU A 103 23.93 -1.36 -9.00
N LEU A 104 22.65 -1.70 -8.96
CA LEU A 104 21.54 -0.78 -9.29
C LEU A 104 21.04 -0.05 -8.05
N GLU A 105 20.93 1.26 -8.14
CA GLU A 105 20.22 2.11 -7.19
C GLU A 105 18.77 2.24 -7.59
N TYR A 106 17.90 1.99 -6.62
CA TYR A 106 16.47 2.14 -6.75
C TYR A 106 16.04 3.40 -6.02
N LEU A 107 15.53 4.37 -6.78
CA LEU A 107 15.24 5.70 -6.30
C LEU A 107 13.73 5.96 -6.24
N ALA A 108 13.33 6.69 -5.21
CA ALA A 108 11.98 7.20 -5.05
C ALA A 108 12.02 8.71 -4.78
N GLU A 109 11.10 9.44 -5.39
CA GLU A 109 10.93 10.88 -5.19
C GLU A 109 9.60 11.14 -4.47
N ARG A 110 9.61 12.01 -3.47
CA ARG A 110 8.42 12.41 -2.74
C ARG A 110 7.54 13.34 -3.57
N THR A 111 6.25 13.05 -3.68
CA THR A 111 5.29 13.97 -4.33
C THR A 111 4.83 15.07 -3.37
N GLY A 112 4.06 16.05 -3.89
CA GLY A 112 3.38 17.05 -3.05
C GLY A 112 2.09 16.54 -2.37
N LEU A 113 1.69 15.29 -2.61
CA LEU A 113 0.43 14.74 -2.10
C LEU A 113 0.54 14.42 -0.61
N SER A 114 -0.39 14.86 0.21
CA SER A 114 -0.43 14.47 1.63
C SER A 114 -0.88 13.00 1.79
N PHE A 115 -0.50 12.36 2.90
CA PHE A 115 -0.98 11.01 3.22
C PHE A 115 -2.50 10.95 3.40
N ALA A 116 -3.13 12.03 3.85
CA ALA A 116 -4.59 12.13 3.95
C ALA A 116 -5.28 12.15 2.58
N ALA A 117 -4.59 12.63 1.54
CA ALA A 117 -5.08 12.65 0.16
C ALA A 117 -4.59 11.45 -0.67
N ALA A 118 -3.96 10.45 -0.03
CA ALA A 118 -3.45 9.26 -0.68
C ALA A 118 -4.59 8.51 -1.40
N LYS A 119 -4.32 8.05 -2.63
CA LYS A 119 -5.25 7.15 -3.32
C LYS A 119 -5.29 5.82 -2.58
N ALA A 120 -6.47 5.19 -2.53
CA ALA A 120 -6.57 3.82 -2.04
C ALA A 120 -5.69 2.91 -2.91
N VAL A 121 -4.82 2.11 -2.28
CA VAL A 121 -4.04 1.09 -3.00
C VAL A 121 -5.01 -0.02 -3.35
N PRO A 122 -5.09 -0.42 -4.63
CA PRO A 122 -5.83 -1.61 -4.97
C PRO A 122 -5.18 -2.83 -4.29
N ASP A 123 -5.97 -3.81 -3.85
CA ASP A 123 -5.45 -5.00 -3.18
C ASP A 123 -4.51 -5.85 -4.08
N GLU A 124 -4.00 -7.00 -3.61
CA GLU A 124 -3.13 -7.87 -4.43
C GLU A 124 -3.83 -8.37 -5.72
N ALA A 125 -5.17 -8.46 -5.71
CA ALA A 125 -6.00 -8.73 -6.90
C ALA A 125 -6.26 -7.48 -7.74
N GLY A 126 -5.72 -6.34 -7.31
CA GLY A 126 -5.85 -5.02 -7.89
C GLY A 126 -7.24 -4.39 -7.71
N LEU A 127 -8.06 -4.90 -6.80
CA LEU A 127 -9.41 -4.40 -6.53
C LEU A 127 -9.39 -3.11 -5.73
N SER A 128 -10.31 -2.21 -6.07
CA SER A 128 -10.65 -1.09 -5.19
C SER A 128 -11.21 -1.59 -3.85
N PRO A 129 -11.14 -0.79 -2.76
CA PRO A 129 -11.76 -1.14 -1.49
C PRO A 129 -13.25 -1.52 -1.62
N ASP A 130 -14.00 -0.79 -2.46
CA ASP A 130 -15.40 -1.08 -2.76
C ASP A 130 -15.55 -2.47 -3.42
N GLY A 131 -14.66 -2.80 -4.36
CA GLY A 131 -14.66 -4.10 -5.05
C GLY A 131 -14.35 -5.24 -4.09
N ARG A 132 -13.46 -5.01 -3.12
CA ARG A 132 -13.16 -5.96 -2.05
C ARG A 132 -14.38 -6.19 -1.15
N MET A 133 -15.02 -5.12 -0.68
CA MET A 133 -16.23 -5.23 0.15
C MET A 133 -17.36 -5.97 -0.58
N LEU A 134 -17.54 -5.72 -1.88
CA LEU A 134 -18.51 -6.47 -2.67
C LEU A 134 -18.15 -7.95 -2.78
N LEU A 135 -16.89 -8.29 -3.02
CA LEU A 135 -16.43 -9.67 -3.07
C LEU A 135 -16.66 -10.39 -1.73
N ASP A 136 -16.27 -9.76 -0.61
CA ASP A 136 -16.46 -10.33 0.73
C ASP A 136 -17.95 -10.54 1.05
N LEU A 137 -18.83 -9.61 0.64
CA LEU A 137 -20.28 -9.78 0.76
C LEU A 137 -20.80 -10.96 -0.08
N LEU A 138 -20.35 -11.11 -1.33
CA LEU A 138 -20.76 -12.23 -2.17
C LEU A 138 -20.30 -13.57 -1.60
N VAL A 139 -19.09 -13.62 -1.02
CA VAL A 139 -18.58 -14.79 -0.29
C VAL A 139 -19.50 -15.13 0.88
N ALA A 140 -19.82 -14.15 1.73
CA ALA A 140 -20.71 -14.36 2.86
C ALA A 140 -22.10 -14.87 2.45
N LEU A 141 -22.67 -14.32 1.37
CA LEU A 141 -23.96 -14.78 0.83
C LEU A 141 -23.88 -16.20 0.27
N ALA A 142 -22.81 -16.53 -0.44
CA ALA A 142 -22.60 -17.87 -0.99
C ALA A 142 -22.37 -18.91 0.10
N ASP A 143 -21.60 -18.57 1.13
CA ASP A 143 -21.34 -19.44 2.29
C ASP A 143 -22.62 -19.67 3.11
N ALA A 144 -23.49 -18.67 3.20
CA ALA A 144 -24.81 -18.78 3.83
C ALA A 144 -25.84 -19.53 2.94
N GLY A 145 -25.51 -19.84 1.68
CA GLY A 145 -26.44 -20.40 0.72
C GLY A 145 -27.59 -19.45 0.36
N GLU A 146 -27.41 -18.15 0.59
CA GLU A 146 -28.41 -17.13 0.34
C GLU A 146 -28.50 -16.75 -1.13
N ARG A 147 -29.68 -16.23 -1.49
CA ARG A 147 -29.95 -15.69 -2.82
C ARG A 147 -29.13 -14.41 -3.03
N CYS A 148 -28.49 -14.28 -4.18
CA CYS A 148 -27.75 -13.08 -4.56
C CYS A 148 -28.73 -11.91 -4.73
N PRO A 149 -28.55 -10.81 -3.98
CA PRO A 149 -29.36 -9.61 -4.16
C PRO A 149 -29.14 -9.00 -5.55
N CYS A 150 -30.12 -8.23 -6.04
CA CYS A 150 -29.94 -7.46 -7.26
C CYS A 150 -28.90 -6.35 -7.08
N ASP A 151 -28.37 -5.82 -8.18
CA ASP A 151 -27.29 -4.82 -8.15
C ASP A 151 -27.70 -3.56 -7.37
N ARG A 152 -28.98 -3.17 -7.43
CA ARG A 152 -29.54 -2.08 -6.62
C ARG A 152 -29.52 -2.41 -5.12
N ALA A 153 -29.92 -3.62 -4.75
CA ALA A 153 -29.91 -4.08 -3.36
C ALA A 153 -28.48 -4.25 -2.83
N LEU A 154 -27.56 -4.83 -3.63
CA LEU A 154 -26.13 -4.89 -3.32
C LEU A 154 -25.56 -3.50 -3.07
N SER A 155 -25.89 -2.53 -3.94
CA SER A 155 -25.47 -1.15 -3.77
C SER A 155 -26.00 -0.54 -2.47
N ALA A 156 -27.26 -0.81 -2.12
CA ALA A 156 -27.86 -0.34 -0.87
C ALA A 156 -27.21 -0.98 0.38
N MET A 157 -26.96 -2.29 0.34
CA MET A 157 -26.29 -3.02 1.43
C MET A 157 -24.87 -2.52 1.70
N LEU A 158 -24.16 -2.12 0.64
CA LEU A 158 -22.79 -1.58 0.73
C LEU A 158 -22.75 -0.06 0.95
N GLY A 159 -23.91 0.61 1.08
CA GLY A 159 -23.98 2.05 1.29
C GLY A 159 -23.55 2.90 0.09
N PHE A 160 -23.58 2.35 -1.12
CA PHE A 160 -23.26 3.12 -2.32
C PHE A 160 -24.39 4.10 -2.67
N LYS A 161 -24.02 5.34 -2.99
CA LYS A 161 -24.96 6.40 -3.37
C LYS A 161 -25.73 6.10 -4.67
N HIS A 162 -25.16 5.30 -5.57
CA HIS A 162 -25.72 5.03 -6.89
C HIS A 162 -25.94 3.53 -7.11
N GLY A 163 -27.17 3.15 -7.50
CA GLY A 163 -27.58 1.74 -7.65
C GLY A 163 -26.86 0.95 -8.74
N HIS A 164 -26.23 1.62 -9.72
CA HIS A 164 -25.46 0.95 -10.77
C HIS A 164 -24.01 0.62 -10.35
N ARG A 165 -23.55 1.14 -9.20
CA ARG A 165 -22.16 0.98 -8.74
C ARG A 165 -21.79 -0.49 -8.54
N ALA A 166 -22.69 -1.28 -7.93
CA ALA A 166 -22.48 -2.71 -7.78
C ALA A 166 -22.33 -3.42 -9.13
N GLY A 167 -23.12 -3.06 -10.16
CA GLY A 167 -23.00 -3.67 -11.49
C GLY A 167 -21.66 -3.40 -12.17
N THR A 168 -21.09 -2.21 -11.99
CA THR A 168 -19.72 -1.88 -12.44
C THR A 168 -18.69 -2.74 -11.73
N LEU A 169 -18.79 -2.87 -10.40
CA LEU A 169 -17.87 -3.67 -9.59
C LEU A 169 -18.01 -5.18 -9.90
N MET A 170 -19.23 -5.69 -10.11
CA MET A 170 -19.49 -7.06 -10.58
C MET A 170 -18.79 -7.33 -11.92
N SER A 171 -18.86 -6.36 -12.85
CA SER A 171 -18.16 -6.46 -14.14
C SER A 171 -16.64 -6.46 -13.95
N GLU A 172 -16.11 -5.64 -13.05
CA GLU A 172 -14.70 -5.63 -12.69
C GLU A 172 -14.23 -6.97 -12.09
N LEU A 173 -14.96 -7.50 -11.11
CA LEU A 173 -14.68 -8.80 -10.48
C LEU A 173 -14.67 -9.93 -11.51
N ARG A 174 -15.59 -9.90 -12.48
CA ARG A 174 -15.66 -10.87 -13.59
C ARG A 174 -14.47 -10.71 -14.55
N THR A 175 -14.15 -9.49 -14.98
CA THR A 175 -13.01 -9.24 -15.87
C THR A 175 -11.69 -9.68 -15.26
N ARG A 176 -11.56 -9.56 -13.93
CA ARG A 176 -10.38 -10.05 -13.17
C ARG A 176 -10.42 -11.54 -12.89
N GLY A 177 -11.48 -12.26 -13.29
CA GLY A 177 -11.61 -13.69 -13.09
C GLY A 177 -11.79 -14.12 -11.63
N LEU A 178 -12.28 -13.23 -10.76
CA LEU A 178 -12.55 -13.54 -9.35
C LEU A 178 -13.92 -14.18 -9.16
N ILE A 179 -14.86 -13.83 -10.05
CA ILE A 179 -16.20 -14.43 -10.11
C ILE A 179 -16.53 -14.89 -11.53
N GLU A 180 -17.40 -15.88 -11.63
CA GLU A 180 -18.08 -16.26 -12.87
C GLU A 180 -19.57 -15.97 -12.75
N THR A 181 -20.19 -15.52 -13.83
CA THR A 181 -21.64 -15.32 -13.89
C THR A 181 -22.20 -16.17 -15.01
N ARG A 182 -23.18 -17.02 -14.69
CA ARG A 182 -23.88 -17.88 -15.66
C ARG A 182 -25.37 -17.56 -15.61
N SER A 183 -26.04 -17.63 -16.76
CA SER A 183 -27.50 -17.62 -16.81
C SER A 183 -27.97 -19.04 -17.08
N LEU A 184 -28.82 -19.57 -16.20
CA LEU A 184 -29.45 -20.89 -16.33
C LEU A 184 -30.93 -20.69 -16.60
N ALA A 185 -31.50 -21.39 -17.58
CA ALA A 185 -32.95 -21.44 -17.71
C ALA A 185 -33.52 -22.32 -16.60
N ALA A 186 -34.32 -21.78 -15.69
CA ALA A 186 -35.09 -22.59 -14.76
C ALA A 186 -36.29 -23.16 -15.52
N SER A 187 -36.21 -24.44 -15.89
CA SER A 187 -37.33 -25.17 -16.49
C SER A 187 -38.08 -25.91 -15.38
N ALA A 188 -39.11 -25.28 -14.81
CA ALA A 188 -40.17 -26.01 -14.11
C ALA A 188 -41.25 -26.40 -15.13
N PRO A 189 -41.77 -27.64 -15.14
CA PRO A 189 -42.86 -28.02 -16.04
C PRO A 189 -44.11 -27.18 -15.73
N GLY A 190 -44.47 -26.27 -16.63
CA GLY A 190 -45.69 -25.45 -16.56
C GLY A 190 -45.50 -23.98 -16.13
N ALA A 191 -44.27 -23.54 -15.80
CA ALA A 191 -43.97 -22.13 -15.54
C ALA A 191 -43.22 -21.50 -16.71
N MET A 192 -43.41 -20.18 -16.92
CA MET A 192 -42.56 -19.40 -17.85
C MET A 192 -41.08 -19.60 -17.47
N PRO A 193 -40.15 -19.73 -18.44
CA PRO A 193 -38.74 -19.93 -18.15
C PRO A 193 -38.18 -18.68 -17.47
N GLU A 194 -38.07 -18.74 -16.14
CA GLU A 194 -37.35 -17.73 -15.36
C GLU A 194 -35.87 -18.04 -15.53
N LYS A 195 -35.13 -17.12 -16.14
CA LYS A 195 -33.68 -17.29 -16.20
C LYS A 195 -33.11 -16.98 -14.82
N LEU A 196 -32.13 -17.74 -14.36
CA LEU A 196 -31.43 -17.58 -13.09
C LEU A 196 -29.99 -17.17 -13.37
N ARG A 197 -29.59 -16.00 -12.86
CA ARG A 197 -28.20 -15.57 -12.72
C ARG A 197 -27.54 -16.33 -11.56
N VAL A 198 -26.58 -17.19 -11.86
CA VAL A 198 -25.70 -17.82 -10.88
C VAL A 198 -24.36 -17.08 -10.86
N VAL A 199 -23.93 -16.65 -9.68
CA VAL A 199 -22.62 -16.06 -9.42
C VAL A 199 -21.79 -17.07 -8.65
N ARG A 200 -20.68 -17.51 -9.24
CA ARG A 200 -19.73 -18.44 -8.64
C ARG A 200 -18.45 -17.70 -8.26
N ILE A 201 -17.99 -17.88 -7.03
CA ILE A 201 -16.69 -17.36 -6.58
C ILE A 201 -15.62 -18.36 -7.02
N ARG A 202 -14.62 -17.90 -7.77
CA ARG A 202 -13.63 -18.81 -8.37
C ARG A 202 -12.75 -19.51 -7.33
N GLU A 203 -12.34 -18.76 -6.31
CA GLU A 203 -11.41 -19.25 -5.29
C GLU A 203 -12.02 -20.36 -4.44
N THR A 204 -13.24 -20.14 -3.94
CA THR A 204 -13.92 -21.09 -3.04
C THR A 204 -14.78 -22.11 -3.80
N GLY A 205 -15.19 -21.79 -5.03
CA GLY A 205 -16.17 -22.56 -5.77
C GLY A 205 -17.61 -22.37 -5.28
N ALA A 206 -17.85 -21.56 -4.25
CA ALA A 206 -19.18 -21.30 -3.71
C ALA A 206 -20.06 -20.54 -4.71
N GLU A 207 -21.36 -20.80 -4.67
CA GLU A 207 -22.32 -20.27 -5.63
C GLU A 207 -23.49 -19.56 -4.91
N THR A 208 -23.90 -18.44 -5.45
CA THR A 208 -25.13 -17.73 -5.07
C THR A 208 -25.94 -17.44 -6.33
N TRP A 209 -27.27 -17.42 -6.24
CA TRP A 209 -28.15 -17.34 -7.40
C TRP A 209 -29.18 -16.21 -7.26
N ALA A 210 -29.65 -15.65 -8.37
CA ALA A 210 -30.72 -14.66 -8.44
C ALA A 210 -31.55 -14.87 -9.70
N PRO A 211 -32.86 -14.61 -9.72
CA PRO A 211 -33.61 -14.53 -10.96
C PRO A 211 -33.16 -13.33 -11.80
N GLU A 212 -33.08 -13.56 -13.10
CA GLU A 212 -32.74 -12.60 -14.14
C GLU A 212 -33.90 -11.60 -14.29
N GLY A 213 -33.58 -10.31 -14.43
CA GLY A 213 -34.59 -9.25 -14.54
C GLY A 213 -34.93 -8.53 -13.22
N CYS A 214 -34.18 -8.77 -12.14
CA CYS A 214 -34.28 -8.02 -10.89
C CYS A 214 -33.74 -6.57 -10.99
N GLU A 215 -33.58 -6.04 -12.21
CA GLU A 215 -33.01 -4.73 -12.54
C GLU A 215 -34.04 -3.58 -12.59
N ARG A 216 -35.31 -3.83 -12.27
CA ARG A 216 -36.36 -2.80 -12.30
C ARG A 216 -36.49 -2.04 -10.98
#